data_AF-A0A4P6LV67-F1
#
_entry.id   AF-A0A4P6LV67-F1
#
_cell.length_a   1.000
_cell.length_b   1.000
_cell.length_c   1.000
_cell.angle_alpha   90.00
_cell.angle_beta   90.00
_cell.angle_gamma   90.00
#
_symmetry.space_group_name_H-M   'P 1'
#
loop_
_entity.id
_entity.type
_entity.pdbx_description
1 polymer ?
#
loop_
_entity_poly.entity_id
_entity_poly.type
_entity_poly.pdbx_seq_one_letter_code
_entity_poly.pdbx_strand_id
1 'polypeptide(L)'
;MVKRLRENRKNKKGFTLVELIVVIVIILVLAAVMVPSVLRYVEKANQANTKSDAATILVDIQAQIADLATDSKTIPASLTSGGVTVTKVSAETMATYDGTNKKAQANFMINDDGDITYLSYADAKHNIEWKSASGWGAVGKASTTTTP
;
A
#
# COMPACT_ATOMS: atom_id res chain seq x y z
N MET A 1 -33.01 56.33 -16.64
CA MET A 1 -32.26 55.56 -15.60
C MET A 1 -31.21 54.57 -16.15
N VAL A 2 -31.07 54.37 -17.47
CA VAL A 2 -30.22 53.28 -18.05
C VAL A 2 -28.73 53.65 -18.23
N LYS A 3 -28.33 54.92 -18.05
CA LYS A 3 -26.96 55.40 -18.38
C LYS A 3 -25.84 54.80 -17.51
N ARG A 4 -26.13 54.36 -16.27
CA ARG A 4 -25.11 53.87 -15.31
C ARG A 4 -24.66 52.42 -15.52
N LEU A 5 -25.40 51.58 -16.25
CA LEU A 5 -25.04 50.17 -16.48
C LEU A 5 -24.00 49.98 -17.60
N ARG A 6 -23.84 50.97 -18.48
CA ARG A 6 -22.97 50.89 -19.66
C ARG A 6 -21.53 51.33 -19.39
N GLU A 7 -21.29 52.07 -18.30
CA GLU A 7 -19.95 52.50 -17.86
C GLU A 7 -19.17 51.36 -17.18
N ASN A 8 -19.85 50.47 -16.44
CA ASN A 8 -19.23 49.33 -15.75
C ASN A 8 -18.71 48.20 -16.67
N ARG A 9 -19.01 48.25 -17.98
CA ARG A 9 -18.47 47.28 -18.96
C ARG A 9 -17.19 47.75 -19.66
N LYS A 10 -16.82 49.04 -19.56
CA LYS A 10 -15.61 49.58 -20.19
C LYS A 10 -14.33 49.33 -19.39
N ASN A 11 -14.45 48.97 -18.10
CA ASN A 11 -13.32 48.75 -17.21
C ASN A 11 -13.03 47.27 -16.92
N LYS A 12 -13.66 46.34 -17.62
CA LYS A 12 -13.28 44.92 -17.55
C LYS A 12 -12.15 44.67 -18.55
N LYS A 13 -10.90 44.92 -18.12
CA LYS A 13 -9.73 44.40 -18.84
C LYS A 13 -9.82 42.88 -18.83
N GLY A 14 -10.15 42.29 -19.97
CA GLY A 14 -10.20 40.84 -20.14
C GLY A 14 -8.79 40.25 -20.10
N PHE A 15 -8.68 39.01 -19.64
CA PHE A 15 -7.46 38.22 -19.71
C PHE A 15 -7.08 38.03 -21.19
N THR A 16 -5.83 38.28 -21.55
CA THR A 16 -5.39 38.08 -22.93
C THR A 16 -5.12 36.59 -23.19
N LEU A 17 -5.35 36.13 -24.42
CA LEU A 17 -5.02 34.75 -24.79
C LEU A 17 -3.52 34.47 -24.66
N VAL A 18 -2.68 35.50 -24.84
CA VAL A 18 -1.22 35.39 -24.72
C VAL A 18 -0.81 35.12 -23.27
N GLU A 19 -1.42 35.79 -22.29
CA GLU A 19 -1.18 35.51 -20.86
C GLU A 19 -1.54 34.07 -20.50
N LEU A 20 -2.60 33.51 -21.08
CA LEU A 20 -2.98 32.12 -20.84
C LEU A 20 -1.97 31.14 -21.46
N ILE A 21 -1.48 31.43 -22.68
CA ILE A 21 -0.53 30.56 -23.39
C ILE A 21 0.81 30.48 -22.66
N VAL A 22 1.34 31.59 -22.15
CA VAL A 22 2.62 31.58 -21.40
C VAL A 22 2.49 30.75 -20.13
N VAL A 23 1.35 30.85 -19.42
CA VAL A 23 1.13 30.09 -18.18
C VAL A 23 1.07 28.59 -18.44
N ILE A 24 0.36 28.12 -19.48
CA ILE A 24 0.31 26.70 -19.79
C ILE A 24 1.69 26.16 -20.20
N VAL A 25 2.50 26.95 -20.92
CA VAL A 25 3.86 26.54 -21.31
C VAL A 25 4.73 26.30 -20.07
N ILE A 26 4.69 27.20 -19.08
CA ILE A 26 5.45 27.04 -17.83
C ILE A 26 4.95 25.81 -17.05
N ILE A 27 3.64 25.62 -16.94
CA ILE A 27 3.06 24.44 -16.25
C ILE A 27 3.50 23.15 -16.94
N LEU A 28 3.53 23.09 -18.28
CA LEU A 28 3.95 21.91 -19.02
C LEU A 28 5.42 21.55 -18.77
N VAL A 29 6.31 22.54 -18.73
CA VAL A 29 7.73 22.31 -18.42
C VAL A 29 7.90 21.78 -16.99
N LEU A 30 7.21 22.38 -16.01
CA LEU A 30 7.26 21.92 -14.62
C LEU A 30 6.65 20.52 -14.46
N ALA A 31 5.52 20.25 -15.11
CA ALA A 31 4.86 18.96 -15.07
C ALA A 31 5.76 17.86 -15.67
N ALA A 32 6.47 18.13 -16.76
CA ALA A 32 7.35 17.16 -17.41
C ALA A 32 8.44 16.62 -16.47
N VAL A 33 9.02 17.47 -15.62
CA VAL A 33 10.06 17.04 -14.65
C VAL A 33 9.46 16.53 -13.34
N MET A 34 8.31 17.06 -12.91
CA MET A 34 7.71 16.76 -11.62
C MET A 34 6.98 15.42 -11.60
N VAL A 35 6.20 15.11 -12.64
CA VAL A 35 5.37 13.89 -12.72
C VAL A 35 6.16 12.60 -12.46
N PRO A 36 7.30 12.31 -13.12
CA PRO A 36 8.02 11.06 -12.88
C PRO A 36 8.54 10.95 -11.44
N SER A 37 8.95 12.06 -10.83
CA SER A 37 9.43 12.08 -9.43
C SER A 37 8.30 11.78 -8.46
N VAL A 38 7.13 12.42 -8.64
CA VAL A 38 5.95 12.19 -7.80
C VAL A 38 5.48 10.75 -7.90
N LEU A 39 5.43 10.16 -9.10
CA LEU A 39 5.05 8.76 -9.29
C LEU A 39 5.98 7.80 -8.53
N ARG A 40 7.29 8.04 -8.55
CA ARG A 40 8.25 7.23 -7.77
C ARG A 40 8.07 7.40 -6.26
N TYR A 41 7.76 8.60 -5.80
CA TYR A 41 7.51 8.85 -4.38
C TYR A 41 6.23 8.16 -3.90
N VAL A 42 5.16 8.25 -4.69
CA VAL A 42 3.89 7.55 -4.41
C VAL A 42 4.11 6.04 -4.37
N GLU A 43 4.85 5.48 -5.31
CA GLU A 43 5.17 4.05 -5.33
C GLU A 43 5.98 3.63 -4.09
N LYS A 44 6.98 4.41 -3.70
CA LYS A 44 7.76 4.16 -2.47
C LYS A 44 6.89 4.26 -1.22
N ALA A 45 5.96 5.22 -1.17
CA ALA A 45 5.04 5.37 -0.07
C ALA A 45 4.08 4.17 0.02
N ASN A 46 3.57 3.68 -1.11
CA ASN A 46 2.73 2.48 -1.13
C ASN A 46 3.48 1.26 -0.61
N GLN A 47 4.72 1.03 -1.07
CA GLN A 47 5.55 -0.07 -0.56
C GLN A 47 5.81 0.05 0.95
N ALA A 48 6.02 1.26 1.46
CA ALA A 48 6.18 1.49 2.89
C ALA A 48 4.88 1.20 3.67
N ASN A 49 3.72 1.51 3.11
CA ASN A 49 2.41 1.19 3.70
C ASN A 49 2.19 -0.33 3.73
N THR A 50 2.40 -1.04 2.61
CA THR A 50 2.36 -2.50 2.56
C THR A 50 3.27 -3.14 3.62
N LYS A 51 4.47 -2.57 3.80
CA LYS A 51 5.41 -3.00 4.86
C LYS A 51 4.83 -2.79 6.26
N SER A 52 4.21 -1.65 6.51
CA SER A 52 3.58 -1.31 7.79
C SER A 52 2.39 -2.21 8.09
N ASP A 53 1.56 -2.49 7.10
CA ASP A 53 0.39 -3.37 7.22
C ASP A 53 0.82 -4.78 7.62
N ALA A 54 1.82 -5.34 6.93
CA ALA A 54 2.35 -6.65 7.26
C ALA A 54 3.03 -6.70 8.64
N ALA A 55 3.72 -5.63 9.05
CA ALA A 55 4.29 -5.55 10.41
C ALA A 55 3.19 -5.57 11.48
N THR A 56 2.09 -4.84 11.22
CA THR A 56 0.92 -4.83 12.10
C THR A 56 0.29 -6.22 12.19
N ILE A 57 0.10 -6.89 11.04
CA ILE A 57 -0.43 -8.26 10.98
C ILE A 57 0.48 -9.23 11.74
N LEU A 58 1.80 -9.12 11.57
CA LEU A 58 2.74 -9.98 12.27
C LEU A 58 2.59 -9.87 13.79
N VAL A 59 2.55 -8.65 14.32
CA VAL A 59 2.43 -8.43 15.76
C VAL A 59 1.09 -8.93 16.29
N ASP A 60 -0.01 -8.69 15.57
CA ASP A 60 -1.34 -9.16 15.95
C ASP A 60 -1.41 -10.70 15.96
N ILE A 61 -0.92 -11.35 14.89
CA ILE A 61 -0.91 -12.82 14.81
C ILE A 61 0.02 -13.43 15.85
N GLN A 62 1.16 -12.80 16.15
CA GLN A 62 2.04 -13.27 17.21
C GLN A 62 1.36 -13.22 18.58
N ALA A 63 0.59 -12.15 18.87
CA ALA A 63 -0.21 -12.06 20.08
C ALA A 63 -1.31 -13.13 20.13
N GLN A 64 -2.06 -13.31 19.03
CA GLN A 64 -3.12 -14.32 18.94
C GLN A 64 -2.57 -15.74 19.13
N ILE A 65 -1.40 -16.05 18.56
CA ILE A 65 -0.74 -17.36 18.75
C ILE A 65 -0.30 -17.54 20.20
N ALA A 66 0.27 -16.51 20.84
CA ALA A 66 0.68 -16.57 22.24
C ALA A 66 -0.51 -16.84 23.19
N ASP A 67 -1.66 -16.21 22.94
CA ASP A 67 -2.89 -16.45 23.69
C ASP A 67 -3.39 -17.89 23.51
N LEU A 68 -3.40 -18.39 22.27
CA LEU A 68 -3.80 -19.76 21.97
C LEU A 68 -2.87 -20.81 22.58
N ALA A 69 -1.57 -20.53 22.61
CA ALA A 69 -0.56 -21.40 23.24
C ALA A 69 -0.78 -21.50 24.75
N THR A 70 -1.16 -20.40 25.41
CA THR A 70 -1.49 -20.39 26.85
C THR A 70 -2.71 -21.26 27.16
N ASP A 71 -3.70 -21.26 26.26
CA ASP A 71 -4.92 -22.05 26.40
C ASP A 71 -4.77 -23.53 25.98
N SER A 72 -3.55 -23.99 25.63
CA SER A 72 -3.30 -25.32 25.05
C SER A 72 -4.17 -25.62 23.81
N LYS A 73 -4.62 -24.57 23.11
CA LYS A 73 -5.43 -24.70 21.90
C LYS A 73 -4.53 -24.90 20.69
N THR A 74 -4.96 -25.78 19.79
CA THR A 74 -4.31 -25.92 18.49
C THR A 74 -4.41 -24.61 17.71
N ILE A 75 -3.28 -24.14 17.16
CA ILE A 75 -3.27 -22.98 16.27
C ILE A 75 -4.10 -23.31 15.02
N PRO A 76 -5.14 -22.52 14.69
CA PRO A 76 -6.03 -22.81 13.57
C PRO A 76 -5.33 -22.69 12.21
N ALA A 77 -5.95 -23.25 11.18
CA ALA A 77 -5.46 -23.17 9.81
C ALA A 77 -5.49 -21.74 9.24
N SER A 78 -6.35 -20.87 9.79
CA SER A 78 -6.38 -19.46 9.46
C SER A 78 -6.77 -18.61 10.67
N LEU A 79 -6.27 -17.38 10.67
CA LEU A 79 -6.53 -16.33 11.63
C LEU A 79 -6.99 -15.09 10.86
N THR A 80 -7.39 -14.04 11.58
CA THR A 80 -7.76 -12.76 10.96
C THR A 80 -7.12 -11.62 11.74
N SER A 81 -6.53 -10.69 11.01
CA SER A 81 -5.95 -9.45 11.55
C SER A 81 -6.42 -8.29 10.70
N GLY A 82 -7.11 -7.30 11.29
CA GLY A 82 -7.57 -6.10 10.56
C GLY A 82 -8.45 -6.40 9.33
N GLY A 83 -9.15 -7.54 9.30
CA GLY A 83 -9.96 -7.97 8.15
C GLY A 83 -9.16 -8.59 6.99
N VAL A 84 -7.88 -8.89 7.20
CA VAL A 84 -7.02 -9.72 6.34
C VAL A 84 -7.05 -11.15 6.87
N THR A 85 -7.28 -12.12 5.99
CA THR A 85 -7.16 -13.54 6.32
C THR A 85 -5.68 -13.92 6.32
N VAL A 86 -5.25 -14.58 7.39
CA VAL A 86 -3.86 -14.99 7.60
C VAL A 86 -3.82 -16.50 7.68
N THR A 87 -3.28 -17.15 6.66
CA THR A 87 -3.33 -18.62 6.50
C THR A 87 -2.05 -19.27 6.98
N LYS A 88 -2.18 -20.32 7.79
CA LYS A 88 -1.05 -21.16 8.19
C LYS A 88 -0.66 -22.05 7.01
N VAL A 89 0.60 -21.98 6.58
CA VAL A 89 1.13 -22.80 5.48
C VAL A 89 2.22 -23.76 5.99
N SER A 90 2.46 -24.85 5.26
CA SER A 90 3.48 -25.86 5.60
C SER A 90 4.78 -25.71 4.83
N ALA A 91 4.82 -24.77 3.87
CA ALA A 91 6.00 -24.43 3.08
C ALA A 91 5.97 -22.93 2.76
N GLU A 92 7.16 -22.34 2.58
CA GLU A 92 7.32 -20.92 2.25
C GLU A 92 6.58 -20.62 0.94
N THR A 93 5.43 -19.95 1.07
CA THR A 93 4.53 -19.66 -0.05
C THR A 93 4.13 -18.20 0.01
N MET A 94 4.33 -17.50 -1.10
CA MET A 94 3.84 -16.13 -1.25
C MET A 94 2.32 -16.08 -1.11
N ALA A 95 1.85 -15.21 -0.23
CA ALA A 95 0.46 -14.81 -0.21
C ALA A 95 0.06 -14.22 -1.56
N THR A 96 -1.18 -14.44 -1.96
CA THR A 96 -1.74 -13.89 -3.19
C THR A 96 -2.91 -13.00 -2.83
N TYR A 97 -3.03 -11.87 -3.53
CA TYR A 97 -4.18 -11.00 -3.36
C TYR A 97 -5.47 -11.72 -3.74
N ASP A 98 -6.49 -11.61 -2.90
CA ASP A 98 -7.82 -12.10 -3.22
C ASP A 98 -8.51 -11.09 -4.16
N GLY A 99 -8.40 -11.35 -5.47
CA GLY A 99 -9.03 -10.54 -6.50
C GLY A 99 -10.55 -10.56 -6.48
N THR A 100 -11.17 -11.60 -5.94
CA THR A 100 -12.63 -11.76 -5.86
C THR A 100 -13.20 -10.83 -4.79
N ASN A 101 -12.68 -10.91 -3.57
CA ASN A 101 -13.14 -10.08 -2.45
C ASN A 101 -12.41 -8.74 -2.36
N LYS A 102 -11.41 -8.52 -3.21
CA LYS A 102 -10.54 -7.34 -3.21
C LYS A 102 -9.87 -7.12 -1.86
N LYS A 103 -9.29 -8.19 -1.33
CA LYS A 103 -8.67 -8.21 0.00
C LYS A 103 -7.23 -8.63 -0.07
N ALA A 104 -6.39 -7.94 0.70
CA ALA A 104 -5.05 -8.41 0.98
C ALA A 104 -5.13 -9.73 1.76
N GLN A 105 -4.06 -10.52 1.63
CA GLN A 105 -3.93 -11.84 2.25
C GLN A 105 -2.54 -11.96 2.86
N ALA A 106 -2.41 -12.77 3.89
CA ALA A 106 -1.12 -13.13 4.46
C ALA A 106 -1.02 -14.64 4.68
N ASN A 107 0.21 -15.15 4.64
CA ASN A 107 0.53 -16.49 5.07
C ASN A 107 1.56 -16.43 6.20
N PHE A 108 1.55 -17.43 7.07
CA PHE A 108 2.55 -17.59 8.10
C PHE A 108 2.95 -19.06 8.28
N MET A 109 4.15 -19.28 8.78
CA MET A 109 4.60 -20.59 9.27
C MET A 109 5.06 -20.45 10.70
N ILE A 110 4.95 -21.54 11.45
CA ILE A 110 5.44 -21.65 12.82
C ILE A 110 6.40 -22.84 12.92
N ASN A 111 7.33 -22.80 13.87
CA ASN A 111 8.10 -23.98 14.28
C ASN A 111 7.30 -24.82 15.30
N ASP A 112 7.91 -25.93 15.72
CA ASP A 112 7.36 -26.82 16.75
C ASP A 112 7.25 -26.13 18.13
N ASP A 113 8.05 -25.08 18.36
CA ASP A 113 8.02 -24.27 19.58
C ASP A 113 6.90 -23.21 19.58
N GLY A 114 6.18 -23.05 18.46
CA GLY A 114 5.08 -22.09 18.30
C GLY A 114 5.50 -20.69 17.86
N ASP A 115 6.79 -20.45 17.64
CA ASP A 115 7.31 -19.20 17.10
C ASP A 115 7.04 -19.08 15.60
N ILE A 116 6.65 -17.88 15.16
CA ILE A 116 6.49 -17.59 13.74
C ILE A 116 7.88 -17.59 13.08
N THR A 117 8.06 -18.42 12.05
CA THR A 117 9.32 -18.53 11.30
C THR A 117 9.29 -17.80 9.96
N TYR A 118 8.08 -17.60 9.42
CA TYR A 118 7.83 -17.07 8.10
C TYR A 118 6.56 -16.23 8.10
N LEU A 119 6.57 -15.12 7.35
CA LEU A 119 5.39 -14.33 7.02
C LEU A 119 5.48 -13.91 5.55
N SER A 120 4.40 -14.04 4.80
CA SER A 120 4.23 -13.35 3.54
C SER A 120 2.92 -12.57 3.53
N TYR A 121 2.91 -11.42 2.85
CA TYR A 121 1.74 -10.56 2.73
C TYR A 121 1.64 -10.06 1.30
N ALA A 122 0.42 -10.00 0.77
CA ALA A 122 0.16 -9.47 -0.56
C ALA A 122 -1.10 -8.62 -0.57
N ASP A 123 -0.95 -7.40 -1.08
CA ASP A 123 -2.06 -6.57 -1.53
C ASP A 123 -2.17 -6.63 -3.06
N ALA A 124 -3.05 -5.80 -3.63
CA ALA A 124 -3.34 -5.80 -5.06
C ALA A 124 -2.12 -5.54 -5.97
N LYS A 125 -1.07 -4.90 -5.48
CA LYS A 125 0.08 -4.44 -6.29
C LYS A 125 1.42 -4.86 -5.72
N HIS A 126 1.50 -5.02 -4.41
CA HIS A 126 2.73 -5.24 -3.67
C HIS A 126 2.64 -6.53 -2.87
N ASN A 127 3.75 -7.26 -2.84
CA ASN A 127 3.93 -8.35 -1.91
C ASN A 127 5.23 -8.18 -1.13
N ILE A 128 5.26 -8.77 0.05
CA ILE A 128 6.44 -8.84 0.89
C ILE A 128 6.56 -10.22 1.51
N GLU A 129 7.81 -10.62 1.75
CA GLU A 129 8.19 -11.85 2.44
C GLU A 129 9.18 -11.53 3.55
N TRP A 130 8.95 -12.09 4.72
CA TRP A 130 9.89 -12.08 5.84
C TRP A 130 10.13 -13.47 6.39
N LYS A 131 11.39 -13.69 6.75
CA LYS A 131 11.86 -14.89 7.42
C LYS A 131 12.50 -14.49 8.73
N SER A 132 12.17 -15.19 9.80
CA SER A 132 12.76 -15.01 11.13
C SER A 132 14.29 -15.06 11.08
N ALA A 133 14.87 -15.95 10.27
CA ALA A 133 16.32 -16.11 10.10
C ALA A 133 17.03 -14.85 9.55
N SER A 134 16.32 -14.03 8.76
CA SER A 134 16.84 -12.76 8.23
C SER A 134 16.46 -11.54 9.08
N GLY A 135 15.70 -11.75 10.16
CA GLY A 135 15.07 -10.69 10.94
C GLY A 135 13.77 -10.19 10.31
N TRP A 136 12.84 -9.76 11.17
CA TRP A 136 11.59 -9.15 10.75
C TRP A 136 11.81 -7.77 10.14
N GLY A 137 11.11 -7.48 9.04
CA GLY A 137 11.27 -6.19 8.36
C GLY A 137 12.52 -6.11 7.47
N ALA A 138 13.33 -7.17 7.37
CA ALA A 138 14.34 -7.29 6.32
C ALA A 138 13.62 -7.24 4.96
N VAL A 139 14.05 -6.35 4.07
CA VAL A 139 13.48 -6.30 2.72
C VAL A 139 14.04 -7.48 1.95
N GLY A 140 13.44 -8.67 2.11
CA GLY A 140 13.41 -9.64 1.02
C GLY A 140 12.90 -8.90 -0.21
N LYS A 141 13.56 -9.06 -1.37
CA LYS A 141 13.21 -8.34 -2.61
C LYS A 141 11.68 -8.31 -2.73
N ALA A 142 11.06 -7.14 -2.54
CA ALA A 142 9.65 -6.98 -2.79
C ALA A 142 9.46 -7.39 -4.25
N SER A 143 8.92 -8.58 -4.50
CA SER A 143 8.67 -9.02 -5.85
C SER A 143 7.42 -8.25 -6.27
N THR A 144 7.53 -7.41 -7.29
CA THR A 144 6.32 -6.83 -7.86
C THR A 144 5.51 -8.01 -8.39
N THR A 145 4.28 -8.19 -7.91
CA THR A 145 3.37 -9.20 -8.45
C THR A 145 3.14 -8.85 -9.92
N THR A 146 3.88 -9.50 -10.82
CA THR A 146 3.50 -9.56 -12.23
C THR A 146 2.26 -10.42 -12.31
N THR A 147 1.09 -9.80 -12.21
CA THR A 147 -0.12 -10.44 -12.69
C THR A 147 -0.02 -10.48 -14.22
N PRO A 148 -0.31 -11.61 -14.90
CA PRO A 148 -0.39 -11.64 -16.36
C PRO A 148 -1.48 -10.71 -16.90
#